data_AF-A0A1D8PMB2-F1
#
_entry.id   AF-A0A1D8PMB2-F1
#
_cell.length_a   1.000
_cell.length_b   1.000
_cell.length_c   1.000
_cell.angle_alpha   90.00
_cell.angle_beta   90.00
_cell.angle_gamma   90.00
#
_symmetry.space_group_name_H-M   'P 1'
#
loop_
_entity.id
_entity.type
_entity.pdbx_description
1 polymer ?
#
loop_
_entity_poly.entity_id
_entity_poly.type
_entity_poly.pdbx_seq_one_letter_code
_entity_poly.pdbx_strand_id
1 'polypeptide(L)'
;MGLFAEHLRETKQFGEAGVIFEYLIDLENALECYIMAKKWKQALSLVEKSADLLEKLSDTAEKLVETLTEDHKYSDAAEIEYQFLGNVEASIKLYCKQYWYDHAILLAEKSKKPELIESIVDVQINEGFGVIAELLADCKGQMNSQLKRLRELRTKKQEDPFSFYGTPDDLDTPDNVSVAASETSTTPSFFTRYTGKTAGTAKTGASRRTAKNKKREERKRAKGRKGTIYEEEYLIKSVGRLLERLDQTQSDALKLIEGLLRRHMKEQAYQIQKNWCELIDFIKENIDEIHNMSEKDRERIDDNGEIYLIDEIPKPKVSEFPKFNILDY
;
A
#
# COMPACT_ATOMS: atom_id res chain seq x y z
N MET A 1 4.07 -23.62 33.93
CA MET A 1 3.29 -22.60 33.20
C MET A 1 3.85 -21.20 33.43
N GLY A 2 4.05 -20.73 34.67
CA GLY A 2 4.62 -19.38 34.92
C GLY A 2 5.94 -19.09 34.19
N LEU A 3 6.96 -19.96 34.34
CA LEU A 3 8.23 -19.85 33.61
C LEU A 3 8.06 -19.84 32.08
N PHE A 4 7.03 -20.52 31.56
CA PHE A 4 6.73 -20.53 30.13
C PHE A 4 6.08 -19.20 29.69
N ALA A 5 5.19 -18.62 30.50
CA ALA A 5 4.64 -17.30 30.27
C ALA A 5 5.73 -16.21 30.29
N GLU A 6 6.67 -16.29 31.23
CA GLU A 6 7.85 -15.41 31.28
C GLU A 6 8.69 -15.54 30.01
N HIS A 7 9.00 -16.76 29.58
CA HIS A 7 9.73 -17.01 28.33
C HIS A 7 9.01 -16.45 27.09
N LEU A 8 7.69 -16.61 27.01
CA LEU A 8 6.87 -16.04 25.93
C LEU A 8 6.91 -14.49 25.96
N ARG A 9 6.83 -13.89 27.15
CA ARG A 9 6.95 -12.44 27.33
C ARG A 9 8.32 -11.94 26.87
N GLU A 10 9.40 -12.61 27.26
CA GLU A 10 10.77 -12.28 26.84
C GLU A 10 10.98 -12.39 25.33
N THR A 11 10.32 -13.36 24.68
CA THR A 11 10.35 -13.54 23.22
C THR A 11 9.33 -12.66 22.47
N LYS A 12 8.70 -11.69 23.16
CA LYS A 12 7.69 -10.76 22.61
C LYS A 12 6.40 -11.42 22.11
N GLN A 13 6.12 -12.64 22.55
CA GLN A 13 4.85 -13.33 22.30
C GLN A 13 3.81 -12.95 23.37
N PHE A 14 3.59 -11.65 23.53
CA PHE A 14 2.76 -11.08 24.60
C PHE A 14 1.32 -11.59 24.58
N GLY A 15 0.78 -11.86 23.39
CA GLY A 15 -0.60 -12.30 23.23
C GLY A 15 -0.89 -13.68 23.84
N GLU A 16 0.09 -14.59 23.85
CA GLU A 16 -0.03 -15.92 24.47
C GLU A 16 0.43 -15.89 25.92
N ALA A 17 1.51 -15.14 26.22
CA ALA A 17 1.95 -14.90 27.59
C ALA A 17 0.81 -14.36 28.47
N GLY A 18 0.05 -13.37 27.98
CA GLY A 18 -1.10 -12.80 28.70
C GLY A 18 -2.19 -13.82 29.03
N VAL A 19 -2.49 -14.73 28.10
CA VAL A 19 -3.48 -15.80 28.33
C VAL A 19 -3.01 -16.77 29.41
N ILE A 20 -1.71 -17.10 29.44
CA ILE A 20 -1.16 -17.99 30.45
C ILE A 20 -1.13 -17.32 31.82
N PHE A 21 -0.74 -16.03 31.90
CA PHE A 21 -0.80 -15.29 33.15
C PHE A 21 -2.24 -15.17 33.67
N GLU A 22 -3.22 -14.89 32.80
CA GLU A 22 -4.64 -14.85 33.19
C GLU A 22 -5.13 -16.22 33.68
N TYR A 23 -4.75 -17.31 33.01
CA TYR A 23 -5.05 -18.67 33.45
C TYR A 23 -4.47 -18.99 34.84
N LEU A 24 -3.30 -18.41 35.17
CA LEU A 24 -2.65 -18.53 36.47
C LEU A 24 -3.17 -17.54 37.51
N ILE A 25 -4.16 -16.71 37.17
CA ILE A 25 -4.72 -15.65 38.04
C ILE A 25 -3.66 -14.59 38.40
N ASP A 26 -2.58 -14.50 37.63
CA ASP A 26 -1.59 -13.43 37.71
C ASP A 26 -2.06 -12.26 36.85
N LEU A 27 -3.01 -11.50 37.39
CA LEU A 27 -3.75 -10.49 36.62
C LEU A 27 -2.89 -9.27 36.25
N GLU A 28 -1.87 -8.95 37.05
CA GLU A 28 -0.97 -7.83 36.74
C GLU A 28 -0.11 -8.13 35.52
N ASN A 29 0.57 -9.29 35.50
CA ASN A 29 1.38 -9.68 34.36
C ASN A 29 0.52 -9.96 33.12
N ALA A 30 -0.72 -10.46 33.30
CA ALA A 30 -1.66 -10.64 32.21
C ALA A 30 -2.06 -9.31 31.56
N LEU A 31 -2.37 -8.29 32.37
CA LEU A 31 -2.74 -6.95 31.90
C LEU A 31 -1.62 -6.32 31.08
N GLU A 32 -0.39 -6.32 31.60
CA GLU A 32 0.77 -5.78 30.89
C GLU A 32 0.98 -6.48 29.54
N CYS A 33 0.88 -7.81 29.51
CA CYS A 33 0.99 -8.59 28.28
C CYS A 33 -0.13 -8.26 27.29
N TYR A 34 -1.38 -8.08 27.74
CA TYR A 34 -2.49 -7.71 26.86
C TYR A 34 -2.35 -6.30 26.30
N ILE A 35 -1.87 -5.32 27.08
CA ILE A 35 -1.56 -3.98 26.59
C ILE A 35 -0.46 -4.04 25.53
N MET A 36 0.65 -4.74 25.79
CA MET A 36 1.75 -4.90 24.84
C MET A 36 1.34 -5.65 23.56
N ALA A 37 0.37 -6.57 23.67
CA ALA A 37 -0.21 -7.28 22.53
C ALA A 37 -1.31 -6.48 21.80
N LYS A 38 -1.66 -5.27 22.27
CA LYS A 38 -2.79 -4.45 21.78
C LYS A 38 -4.13 -5.20 21.78
N LYS A 39 -4.28 -6.14 22.73
CA LYS A 39 -5.50 -6.94 22.95
C LYS A 39 -6.44 -6.22 23.91
N TRP A 40 -6.99 -5.11 23.43
CA TRP A 40 -7.71 -4.14 24.28
C TRP A 40 -8.95 -4.73 24.98
N LYS A 41 -9.70 -5.61 24.29
CA LYS A 41 -10.89 -6.26 24.88
C LYS A 41 -10.51 -7.11 26.09
N GLN A 42 -9.43 -7.88 25.98
CA GLN A 42 -8.91 -8.71 27.07
C GLN A 42 -8.37 -7.84 28.22
N ALA A 43 -7.58 -6.81 27.90
CA ALA A 43 -7.05 -5.88 28.89
C ALA A 43 -8.16 -5.20 29.69
N LEU A 44 -9.14 -4.58 29.03
CA LEU A 44 -10.22 -3.85 29.71
C LEU A 44 -11.20 -4.79 30.41
N SER A 45 -11.48 -5.98 29.85
CA SER A 45 -12.25 -7.02 30.55
C SER A 45 -11.58 -7.46 31.84
N LEU A 46 -10.24 -7.51 31.86
CA LEU A 46 -9.50 -7.92 33.04
C LEU A 46 -9.52 -6.84 34.12
N VAL A 47 -9.37 -5.59 33.73
CA VAL A 47 -9.44 -4.44 34.63
C VAL A 47 -10.83 -4.30 35.26
N GLU A 48 -11.91 -4.40 34.47
CA GLU A 48 -13.29 -4.34 34.96
C GLU A 48 -13.63 -5.46 35.96
N LYS A 49 -13.04 -6.65 35.77
CA LYS A 49 -13.30 -7.82 36.64
C LYS A 49 -12.61 -7.74 37.99
N SER A 50 -11.48 -7.02 38.09
CA SER A 50 -10.62 -7.04 39.28
C SER A 50 -10.68 -5.70 40.02
N ALA A 51 -11.17 -5.72 41.26
CA ALA A 51 -11.19 -4.54 42.12
C ALA A 51 -9.80 -3.92 42.30
N ASP A 52 -8.75 -4.74 42.36
CA ASP A 52 -7.37 -4.31 42.52
C ASP A 52 -6.81 -3.61 41.27
N LEU A 53 -7.35 -3.91 40.09
CA LEU A 53 -6.92 -3.30 38.83
C LEU A 53 -7.77 -2.11 38.41
N LEU A 54 -8.95 -1.93 39.01
CA LEU A 54 -9.92 -0.91 38.60
C LEU A 54 -9.34 0.51 38.64
N GLU A 55 -8.42 0.80 39.57
CA GLU A 55 -7.68 2.07 39.63
C GLU A 55 -6.83 2.34 38.38
N LYS A 56 -6.40 1.29 37.67
CA LYS A 56 -5.59 1.37 36.44
C LYS A 56 -6.45 1.52 35.18
N LEU A 57 -7.77 1.63 35.28
CA LEU A 57 -8.68 1.63 34.12
C LEU A 57 -8.42 2.80 33.17
N SER A 58 -8.38 4.04 33.67
CA SER A 58 -8.16 5.24 32.83
C SER A 58 -6.81 5.15 32.12
N ASP A 59 -5.73 4.90 32.86
CA ASP A 59 -4.37 4.78 32.32
C ASP A 59 -4.24 3.67 31.28
N THR A 60 -4.92 2.53 31.51
CA THR A 60 -4.92 1.40 30.58
C THR A 60 -5.68 1.77 29.30
N ALA A 61 -6.87 2.36 29.44
CA ALA A 61 -7.70 2.78 28.32
C ALA A 61 -6.98 3.84 27.47
N GLU A 62 -6.36 4.86 28.08
CA GLU A 62 -5.61 5.91 27.38
C GLU A 62 -4.43 5.35 26.58
N LYS A 63 -3.61 4.46 27.18
CA LYS A 63 -2.50 3.79 26.49
C LYS A 63 -3.00 2.94 25.31
N LEU A 64 -4.12 2.25 25.47
CA LEU A 64 -4.72 1.46 24.40
C LEU A 64 -5.24 2.36 23.27
N VAL A 65 -5.91 3.48 23.60
CA VAL A 65 -6.36 4.46 22.60
C VAL A 65 -5.19 4.99 21.79
N GLU A 66 -4.09 5.39 22.43
CA GLU A 66 -2.88 5.88 21.77
C GLU A 66 -2.32 4.82 20.81
N THR A 67 -2.03 3.63 21.33
CA THR A 67 -1.39 2.55 20.54
C THR A 67 -2.27 1.97 19.42
N LEU A 68 -3.60 2.00 19.57
CA LEU A 68 -4.55 1.60 18.53
C LEU A 68 -4.73 2.68 17.48
N THR A 69 -4.72 3.96 17.88
CA THR A 69 -4.78 5.10 16.95
C THR A 69 -3.55 5.14 16.05
N GLU A 70 -2.36 4.88 16.61
CA GLU A 70 -1.11 4.73 15.85
C GLU A 70 -1.18 3.60 14.82
N ASP A 71 -1.87 2.50 15.14
CA ASP A 71 -2.08 1.36 14.24
C ASP A 71 -3.26 1.56 13.25
N HIS A 72 -3.84 2.76 13.20
CA HIS A 72 -5.02 3.08 12.39
C HIS A 72 -6.26 2.23 12.72
N LYS A 73 -6.34 1.64 13.93
CA LYS A 73 -7.52 0.93 14.44
C LYS A 73 -8.48 1.90 15.11
N TYR A 74 -8.95 2.89 14.34
CA TYR A 74 -9.70 4.01 14.89
C TYR A 74 -11.05 3.60 15.48
N SER A 75 -11.72 2.58 14.91
CA SER A 75 -13.00 2.08 15.46
C SER A 75 -12.84 1.51 16.87
N ASP A 76 -11.75 0.78 17.11
CA ASP A 76 -11.45 0.17 18.41
C ASP A 76 -11.10 1.27 19.42
N ALA A 77 -10.24 2.22 19.03
CA ALA A 77 -9.92 3.38 19.86
C ALA A 77 -11.17 4.22 20.18
N ALA A 78 -12.06 4.41 19.20
CA ALA A 78 -13.32 5.13 19.39
C ALA A 78 -14.25 4.44 20.39
N GLU A 79 -14.30 3.10 20.35
CA GLU A 79 -15.07 2.31 21.30
C GLU A 79 -14.51 2.45 22.72
N ILE A 80 -13.18 2.49 22.88
CA ILE A 80 -12.54 2.71 24.19
C ILE A 80 -12.84 4.11 24.73
N GLU A 81 -12.64 5.14 23.91
CA GLU A 81 -12.93 6.53 24.28
C GLU A 81 -14.36 6.71 24.77
N TYR A 82 -15.32 6.08 24.10
CA TYR A 82 -16.72 6.21 24.48
C TYR A 82 -17.09 5.34 25.69
N GLN A 83 -16.80 4.03 25.65
CA GLN A 83 -17.31 3.07 26.63
C GLN A 83 -16.57 3.13 27.98
N PHE A 84 -15.29 3.48 27.99
CA PHE A 84 -14.45 3.42 29.20
C PHE A 84 -13.98 4.79 29.67
N LEU A 85 -13.77 5.75 28.76
CA LEU A 85 -13.35 7.11 29.11
C LEU A 85 -14.50 8.13 29.09
N GLY A 86 -15.65 7.81 28.50
CA GLY A 86 -16.80 8.72 28.39
C GLY A 86 -16.58 9.91 27.46
N ASN A 87 -15.51 9.90 26.66
CA ASN A 87 -15.08 10.98 25.78
C ASN A 87 -15.82 10.93 24.43
N VAL A 88 -17.06 11.40 24.42
CA VAL A 88 -17.94 11.40 23.23
C VAL A 88 -17.28 12.11 22.03
N GLU A 89 -16.71 13.29 22.24
CA GLU A 89 -16.09 14.08 21.17
C GLU A 89 -14.87 13.38 20.55
N ALA A 90 -14.01 12.78 21.38
CA ALA A 90 -12.85 12.03 20.90
C ALA A 90 -13.27 10.79 20.10
N SER A 91 -14.26 10.06 20.60
CA SER A 91 -14.84 8.91 19.92
C SER A 91 -15.43 9.27 18.54
N ILE A 92 -16.20 10.36 18.45
CA ILE A 92 -16.75 10.87 17.18
C ILE A 92 -15.62 11.17 16.19
N LYS A 93 -14.56 11.88 16.61
CA LYS A 93 -13.40 12.18 15.75
C LYS A 93 -12.75 10.91 15.21
N LEU A 94 -12.58 9.89 16.05
CA LEU A 94 -12.00 8.60 15.65
C LEU A 94 -12.90 7.83 14.69
N TYR A 95 -14.22 7.79 14.90
CA TYR A 95 -15.14 7.19 13.92
C TYR A 95 -15.09 7.91 12.57
N CYS A 96 -14.99 9.26 12.57
CA CYS A 96 -14.82 10.02 11.33
C CYS A 96 -13.51 9.69 10.61
N LYS A 97 -12.39 9.49 11.33
CA LYS A 97 -11.12 9.04 10.73
C LYS A 97 -11.23 7.67 10.05
N GLN A 98 -12.16 6.82 10.48
CA GLN A 98 -12.48 5.53 9.86
C GLN A 98 -13.52 5.64 8.73
N TYR A 99 -13.94 6.85 8.37
CA TYR A 99 -15.07 7.12 7.46
C TYR A 99 -16.41 6.56 7.97
N TRP A 100 -16.53 6.22 9.27
CA TRP A 100 -17.77 5.71 9.86
C TRP A 100 -18.67 6.87 10.31
N TYR A 101 -19.02 7.74 9.37
CA TYR A 101 -19.81 8.93 9.64
C TYR A 101 -21.19 8.61 10.21
N ASP A 102 -21.80 7.48 9.83
CA ASP A 102 -23.09 7.07 10.37
C ASP A 102 -23.02 6.75 11.87
N HIS A 103 -21.95 6.08 12.30
CA HIS A 103 -21.69 5.82 13.71
C HIS A 103 -21.42 7.12 14.48
N ALA A 104 -20.63 8.03 13.90
CA ALA A 104 -20.33 9.33 14.48
C ALA A 104 -21.61 10.17 14.69
N ILE A 105 -22.49 10.22 13.67
CA ILE A 105 -23.78 10.93 13.73
C ILE A 105 -24.70 10.28 14.77
N LEU A 106 -24.85 8.96 14.74
CA LEU A 106 -25.67 8.24 15.71
C LEU A 106 -25.18 8.47 17.14
N LEU A 107 -23.86 8.48 17.35
CA LEU A 107 -23.27 8.71 18.66
C LEU A 107 -23.53 10.13 19.17
N ALA A 108 -23.43 11.15 18.30
CA ALA A 108 -23.75 12.53 18.64
C ALA A 108 -25.22 12.66 19.09
N GLU A 109 -26.15 12.10 18.32
CA GLU A 109 -27.59 12.11 18.63
C GLU A 109 -27.93 11.34 19.91
N LYS A 110 -27.40 10.11 20.04
CA LYS A 110 -27.61 9.26 21.23
C LYS A 110 -27.08 9.93 22.49
N SER A 111 -25.97 10.66 22.38
CA SER A 111 -25.36 11.41 23.48
C SER A 111 -26.05 12.75 23.75
N LYS A 112 -27.12 13.08 23.00
CA LYS A 112 -27.86 14.36 23.08
C LYS A 112 -26.97 15.58 22.86
N LYS A 113 -25.99 15.45 21.94
CA LYS A 113 -25.06 16.50 21.52
C LYS A 113 -25.06 16.66 19.99
N PRO A 114 -26.20 16.97 19.36
CA PRO A 114 -26.30 17.08 17.91
C PRO A 114 -25.40 18.19 17.32
N GLU A 115 -25.01 19.18 18.13
CA GLU A 115 -24.06 20.24 17.73
C GLU A 115 -22.70 19.68 17.27
N LEU A 116 -22.31 18.50 17.76
CA LEU A 116 -21.06 17.84 17.36
C LEU A 116 -21.09 17.33 15.91
N ILE A 117 -22.28 17.19 15.32
CA ILE A 117 -22.41 16.81 13.91
C ILE A 117 -21.84 17.93 13.04
N GLU A 118 -22.29 19.17 13.23
CA GLU A 118 -21.79 20.30 12.45
C GLU A 118 -20.35 20.63 12.83
N SER A 119 -20.01 20.64 14.13
CA SER A 119 -18.69 21.10 14.57
C SER A 119 -17.56 20.07 14.34
N ILE A 120 -17.87 18.77 14.25
CA ILE A 120 -16.87 17.71 14.08
C ILE A 120 -17.14 16.90 12.82
N VAL A 121 -18.33 16.31 12.69
CA VAL A 121 -18.60 15.36 11.60
C VAL A 121 -18.53 16.06 10.25
N ASP A 122 -19.15 17.22 10.09
CA ASP A 122 -19.15 17.96 8.82
C ASP A 122 -17.74 18.48 8.47
N VAL A 123 -16.95 18.88 9.48
CA VAL A 123 -15.53 19.24 9.29
C VAL A 123 -14.73 18.05 8.78
N GLN A 124 -14.87 16.89 9.43
CA GLN A 124 -14.13 15.68 9.08
C GLN A 124 -14.61 15.04 7.76
N ILE A 125 -15.87 15.21 7.38
CA ILE A 125 -16.38 14.84 6.05
C ILE A 125 -15.69 15.67 4.97
N ASN A 126 -15.53 16.98 5.18
CA ASN A 126 -14.83 17.84 4.22
C ASN A 126 -13.33 17.51 4.11
N GLU A 127 -12.68 17.16 5.23
CA GLU A 127 -11.31 16.64 5.22
C GLU A 127 -11.22 15.32 4.43
N GLY A 128 -12.12 14.37 4.68
CA GLY A 128 -12.22 13.11 3.94
C GLY A 128 -12.47 13.33 2.45
N PHE A 129 -13.31 14.30 2.08
CA PHE A 129 -13.50 14.72 0.69
C PHE A 129 -12.19 15.20 0.06
N GLY A 130 -11.43 16.06 0.75
CA GLY A 130 -10.13 16.52 0.26
C GLY A 130 -9.17 15.37 -0.03
N VAL A 131 -9.05 14.42 0.90
CA VAL A 131 -8.18 13.24 0.77
C VAL A 131 -8.55 12.36 -0.43
N ILE A 132 -9.84 12.04 -0.59
CA ILE A 132 -10.29 11.18 -1.69
C ILE A 132 -10.24 11.92 -3.03
N ALA A 133 -10.56 13.22 -3.06
CA ALA A 133 -10.47 14.03 -4.27
C ALA A 133 -9.02 14.16 -4.75
N GLU A 134 -8.07 14.38 -3.84
CA GLU A 134 -6.64 14.41 -4.13
C GLU A 134 -6.15 13.07 -4.65
N LEU A 135 -6.52 11.96 -4.00
CA LEU A 135 -6.24 10.61 -4.49
C LEU A 135 -6.71 10.41 -5.94
N LEU A 136 -7.95 10.79 -6.25
CA LEU A 136 -8.51 10.63 -7.60
C LEU A 136 -7.77 11.50 -8.62
N ALA A 137 -7.42 12.73 -8.26
CA ALA A 137 -6.64 13.63 -9.11
C ALA A 137 -5.24 13.07 -9.38
N ASP A 138 -4.55 12.58 -8.34
CA ASP A 138 -3.24 11.94 -8.45
C ASP A 138 -3.28 10.69 -9.33
N CYS A 139 -4.26 9.82 -9.11
CA CYS A 139 -4.42 8.61 -9.93
C CYS A 139 -4.72 8.97 -11.39
N LYS A 140 -5.59 9.96 -11.64
CA LYS A 140 -5.86 10.44 -13.01
C LYS A 140 -4.61 11.04 -13.66
N GLY A 141 -3.84 11.84 -12.92
CA GLY A 141 -2.57 12.40 -13.40
C GLY A 141 -1.52 11.33 -13.69
N GLN A 142 -1.35 10.38 -12.76
CA GLN A 142 -0.45 9.24 -12.93
C GLN A 142 -0.85 8.43 -14.17
N MET A 143 -2.12 8.05 -14.31
CA MET A 143 -2.60 7.24 -15.43
C MET A 143 -2.34 7.94 -16.78
N ASN A 144 -2.66 9.23 -16.89
CA ASN A 144 -2.39 10.02 -18.10
C ASN A 144 -0.89 10.07 -18.43
N SER A 145 -0.04 10.36 -17.44
CA SER A 145 1.40 10.46 -17.64
C SER A 145 2.04 9.12 -18.02
N GLN A 146 1.60 8.02 -17.41
CA GLN A 146 2.11 6.68 -17.64
C GLN A 146 1.68 6.15 -19.01
N LEU A 147 0.42 6.35 -19.38
CA LEU A 147 -0.09 5.97 -20.70
C LEU A 147 0.64 6.73 -21.81
N LYS A 148 0.79 8.05 -21.68
CA LYS A 148 1.59 8.85 -22.61
C LYS A 148 3.02 8.31 -22.73
N ARG A 149 3.67 8.05 -21.59
CA ARG A 149 5.05 7.57 -21.56
C ARG A 149 5.20 6.18 -22.19
N LEU A 150 4.24 5.30 -21.95
CA LEU A 150 4.19 3.96 -22.51
C LEU A 150 4.08 4.00 -24.03
N ARG A 151 3.21 4.87 -24.56
CA ARG A 151 3.06 5.11 -26.00
C ARG A 151 4.37 5.63 -26.62
N GLU A 152 4.98 6.67 -26.04
CA GLU A 152 6.28 7.18 -26.49
C GLU A 152 7.37 6.09 -26.52
N LEU A 153 7.42 5.27 -25.47
CA LEU A 153 8.39 4.19 -25.34
C LEU A 153 8.20 3.15 -26.45
N ARG A 154 6.96 2.77 -26.73
CA ARG A 154 6.61 1.81 -27.79
C ARG A 154 6.87 2.36 -29.18
N THR A 155 6.56 3.62 -29.45
CA THR A 155 6.89 4.28 -30.72
C THR A 155 8.41 4.30 -30.94
N LYS A 156 9.18 4.71 -29.93
CA LYS A 156 10.65 4.71 -30.03
C LYS A 156 11.23 3.32 -30.32
N LYS A 157 10.66 2.28 -29.72
CA LYS A 157 11.06 0.88 -29.97
C LYS A 157 10.74 0.42 -31.39
N GLN A 158 9.65 0.90 -31.98
CA GLN A 158 9.26 0.59 -33.36
C GLN A 158 10.15 1.33 -34.37
N GLU A 159 10.47 2.60 -34.09
CA GLU A 159 11.30 3.44 -34.97
C GLU A 159 12.77 3.01 -34.98
N ASP A 160 13.33 2.67 -33.80
CA ASP A 160 14.73 2.26 -33.69
C ASP A 160 14.92 1.07 -32.72
N PRO A 161 14.54 -0.16 -33.14
CA PRO A 161 14.76 -1.35 -32.35
C PRO A 161 16.25 -1.62 -32.08
N PHE A 162 17.14 -1.30 -33.02
CA PHE A 162 18.55 -1.62 -32.88
C PHE A 162 19.23 -0.73 -31.84
N SER A 163 18.96 0.57 -31.81
CA SER A 163 19.49 1.46 -30.77
C SER A 163 18.89 1.15 -29.40
N PHE A 164 17.59 0.84 -29.32
CA PHE A 164 16.95 0.61 -28.03
C PHE A 164 17.41 -0.69 -27.34
N TYR A 165 17.47 -1.79 -28.09
CA TYR A 165 17.88 -3.10 -27.55
C TYR A 165 19.40 -3.38 -27.72
N GLY A 166 20.09 -2.59 -28.53
CA GLY A 166 21.51 -2.76 -28.85
C GLY A 166 22.45 -2.08 -27.84
N THR A 167 23.47 -2.84 -27.43
CA THR A 167 24.66 -2.44 -26.63
C THR A 167 24.43 -1.88 -25.20
N PRO A 168 24.66 -2.69 -24.14
CA PRO A 168 24.63 -2.24 -22.74
C PRO A 168 25.72 -1.23 -22.32
N ASP A 169 26.71 -0.91 -23.15
CA ASP A 169 27.86 -0.10 -22.70
C ASP A 169 27.49 1.33 -22.30
N ASP A 170 26.36 1.87 -22.78
CA ASP A 170 25.90 3.21 -22.37
C ASP A 170 25.07 3.20 -21.07
N LEU A 171 24.69 2.02 -20.56
CA LEU A 171 23.90 1.85 -19.34
C LEU A 171 24.66 1.20 -18.18
N ASP A 172 25.76 0.51 -18.46
CA ASP A 172 26.56 -0.21 -17.46
C ASP A 172 27.86 0.52 -17.08
N THR A 173 28.07 1.75 -17.53
CA THR A 173 29.09 2.66 -16.97
C THR A 173 28.66 3.11 -15.58
N PRO A 174 29.34 2.69 -14.50
CA PRO A 174 29.19 3.36 -13.20
C PRO A 174 29.78 4.76 -13.30
N ASP A 175 29.08 5.79 -12.83
CA ASP A 175 29.50 7.20 -12.80
C ASP A 175 30.89 7.47 -12.18
N ASN A 176 31.51 6.47 -11.55
CA ASN A 176 32.73 6.61 -10.76
C ASN A 176 33.94 5.85 -11.33
N VAL A 177 33.91 5.39 -12.58
CA VAL A 177 35.09 4.77 -13.22
C VAL A 177 35.40 5.46 -14.55
N SER A 178 36.42 6.31 -14.50
CA SER A 178 37.18 6.72 -15.68
C SER A 178 37.89 5.49 -16.24
N VAL A 179 37.23 4.77 -17.15
CA VAL A 179 37.87 3.66 -17.85
C VAL A 179 38.74 4.27 -18.95
N ALA A 180 40.03 4.43 -18.64
CA ALA A 180 41.05 4.68 -19.65
C ALA A 180 40.87 3.66 -20.78
N ALA A 181 40.84 4.13 -22.03
CA ALA A 181 40.70 3.31 -23.21
C ALA A 181 41.87 2.31 -23.30
N SER A 182 41.70 1.14 -22.70
CA SER A 182 42.58 0.01 -22.94
C SER A 182 42.17 -0.53 -24.32
N GLU A 183 43.07 -0.44 -25.29
CA GLU A 183 42.88 -0.76 -26.72
C GLU A 183 42.46 -2.21 -27.03
N THR A 184 42.11 -3.01 -26.03
CA THR A 184 41.49 -4.32 -26.22
C THR A 184 39.97 -4.15 -26.26
N SER A 185 39.48 -3.53 -27.34
CA SER A 185 38.06 -3.41 -27.66
C SER A 185 37.50 -4.78 -28.08
N THR A 186 37.34 -5.71 -27.13
CA THR A 186 36.48 -6.88 -27.32
C THR A 186 35.05 -6.48 -26.94
N THR A 187 34.50 -5.50 -27.65
CA THR A 187 33.07 -5.22 -27.67
C THR A 187 32.37 -6.45 -28.24
N PRO A 188 31.54 -7.18 -27.47
CA PRO A 188 30.81 -8.32 -28.02
C PRO A 188 29.77 -7.78 -28.99
N SER A 189 30.12 -7.80 -30.28
CA SER A 189 29.23 -7.54 -31.40
C SER A 189 28.01 -8.45 -31.33
N PHE A 190 26.93 -8.08 -32.01
CA PHE A 190 25.68 -8.86 -32.15
C PHE A 190 25.92 -10.37 -32.39
N PHE A 191 26.97 -10.70 -33.16
CA PHE A 191 27.40 -12.09 -33.42
C PHE A 191 27.95 -12.84 -32.20
N THR A 192 28.65 -12.16 -31.29
CA THR A 192 29.27 -12.80 -30.11
C THR A 192 28.23 -13.23 -29.07
N ARG A 193 27.03 -12.62 -29.08
CA ARG A 193 25.93 -12.98 -28.16
C ARG A 193 25.27 -14.31 -28.52
N TYR A 194 25.12 -14.63 -29.80
CA TYR A 194 24.49 -15.88 -30.23
C TYR A 194 25.43 -17.09 -30.12
N THR A 195 26.74 -16.87 -30.15
CA THR A 195 27.72 -17.93 -29.96
C THR A 195 28.15 -17.97 -28.50
N GLY A 196 27.39 -18.64 -27.64
CA GLY A 196 27.68 -18.86 -26.21
C GLY A 196 28.96 -19.68 -25.93
N LYS A 197 30.08 -19.38 -26.59
CA LYS A 197 31.32 -20.17 -26.59
C LYS A 197 32.59 -19.39 -26.31
N THR A 198 32.56 -18.12 -25.90
CA THR A 198 33.72 -17.49 -25.24
C THR A 198 33.70 -17.75 -23.74
N ALA A 199 33.66 -19.03 -23.35
CA ALA A 199 33.71 -19.53 -21.99
C ALA A 199 35.16 -19.78 -21.52
N GLY A 200 36.05 -18.83 -21.78
CA GLY A 200 37.50 -19.04 -21.66
C GLY A 200 38.14 -18.78 -20.29
N THR A 201 37.74 -17.77 -19.49
CA THR A 201 38.67 -17.30 -18.45
C THR A 201 38.15 -16.74 -17.12
N ALA A 202 36.91 -17.02 -16.67
CA ALA A 202 36.47 -16.51 -15.35
C ALA A 202 35.51 -17.42 -14.55
N LYS A 203 35.61 -18.76 -14.69
CA LYS A 203 34.70 -19.72 -14.06
C LYS A 203 34.87 -19.97 -12.54
N THR A 204 35.80 -19.32 -11.84
CA THR A 204 36.03 -19.60 -10.39
C THR A 204 35.27 -18.67 -9.43
N GLY A 205 34.44 -17.73 -9.91
CA GLY A 205 33.67 -16.80 -9.08
C GLY A 205 32.14 -16.88 -9.20
N ALA A 206 31.59 -17.80 -9.98
CA ALA A 206 30.20 -17.78 -10.45
C ALA A 206 29.14 -17.90 -9.34
N SER A 207 29.31 -18.80 -8.36
CA SER A 207 28.26 -19.09 -7.37
C SER A 207 27.99 -17.95 -6.37
N ARG A 208 28.99 -17.17 -5.97
CA ARG A 208 28.82 -16.04 -5.02
C ARG A 208 28.25 -14.77 -5.67
N ARG A 209 28.27 -14.67 -7.00
CA ARG A 209 27.75 -13.49 -7.72
C ARG A 209 26.23 -13.56 -7.91
N THR A 210 25.61 -14.73 -7.95
CA THR A 210 24.20 -14.90 -8.33
C THR A 210 23.23 -14.14 -7.43
N ALA A 211 23.31 -14.26 -6.10
CA ALA A 211 22.39 -13.57 -5.19
C ALA A 211 22.55 -12.04 -5.20
N LYS A 212 23.80 -11.55 -5.31
CA LYS A 212 24.09 -10.11 -5.41
C LYS A 212 23.67 -9.54 -6.76
N ASN A 213 23.90 -10.28 -7.85
CA ASN A 213 23.48 -9.90 -9.19
C ASN A 213 21.94 -9.88 -9.28
N LYS A 214 21.27 -10.93 -8.80
CA LYS A 214 19.80 -10.99 -8.72
C LYS A 214 19.22 -9.79 -7.96
N LYS A 215 19.77 -9.46 -6.78
CA LYS A 215 19.35 -8.27 -6.01
C LYS A 215 19.62 -6.95 -6.74
N ARG A 216 20.69 -6.85 -7.53
CA ARG A 216 20.98 -5.66 -8.36
C ARG A 216 19.99 -5.53 -9.51
N GLU A 217 19.69 -6.62 -10.19
CA GLU A 217 18.69 -6.69 -11.25
C GLU A 217 17.29 -6.36 -10.74
N GLU A 218 16.88 -6.90 -9.59
CA GLU A 218 15.61 -6.57 -8.93
C GLU A 218 15.53 -5.07 -8.60
N ARG A 219 16.63 -4.44 -8.17
CA ARG A 219 16.69 -2.98 -7.93
C ARG A 219 16.59 -2.18 -9.23
N LYS A 220 17.26 -2.60 -10.31
CA LYS A 220 17.14 -1.96 -11.63
C LYS A 220 15.69 -2.03 -12.13
N ARG A 221 15.06 -3.20 -12.00
CA ARG A 221 13.66 -3.44 -12.33
C ARG A 221 12.70 -2.59 -11.50
N ALA A 222 12.93 -2.51 -10.19
CA ALA A 222 12.11 -1.69 -9.29
C ALA A 222 12.25 -0.18 -9.58
N LYS A 223 13.42 0.27 -10.08
CA LYS A 223 13.66 1.67 -10.42
C LYS A 223 13.01 2.09 -11.74
N GLY A 224 12.84 1.17 -12.70
CA GLY A 224 12.17 1.46 -13.97
C GLY A 224 12.79 2.64 -14.73
N ARG A 225 14.13 2.73 -14.77
CA ARG A 225 14.82 3.92 -15.33
C ARG A 225 14.35 4.19 -16.76
N LYS A 226 14.09 5.47 -17.05
CA LYS A 226 13.69 5.95 -18.39
C LYS A 226 14.66 5.46 -19.48
N GLY A 227 14.11 4.95 -20.57
CA GLY A 227 14.85 4.46 -21.73
C GLY A 227 15.44 3.07 -21.59
N THR A 228 15.17 2.35 -20.48
CA THR A 228 15.68 0.99 -20.27
C THR A 228 14.65 -0.08 -20.64
N ILE A 229 15.11 -1.32 -20.82
CA ILE A 229 14.22 -2.49 -21.04
C ILE A 229 13.26 -2.74 -19.86
N TYR A 230 13.57 -2.22 -18.67
CA TYR A 230 12.75 -2.38 -17.47
C TYR A 230 11.65 -1.33 -17.33
N GLU A 231 11.69 -0.26 -18.14
CA GLU A 231 10.75 0.86 -18.02
C GLU A 231 9.31 0.43 -18.29
N GLU A 232 9.09 -0.36 -19.34
CA GLU A 232 7.73 -0.81 -19.71
C GLU A 232 7.11 -1.69 -18.63
N GLU A 233 7.86 -2.70 -18.16
CA GLU A 233 7.44 -3.56 -17.04
C GLU A 233 7.10 -2.73 -15.79
N TYR A 234 7.90 -1.71 -15.48
CA TYR A 234 7.65 -0.81 -14.36
C TYR A 234 6.35 -0.01 -14.54
N LEU A 235 6.12 0.56 -15.72
CA LEU A 235 4.91 1.35 -16.01
C LEU A 235 3.65 0.49 -15.87
N ILE A 236 3.66 -0.73 -16.44
CA ILE A 236 2.53 -1.66 -16.36
C ILE A 236 2.24 -2.04 -14.90
N LYS A 237 3.28 -2.43 -14.13
CA LYS A 237 3.12 -2.74 -12.70
C LYS A 237 2.67 -1.52 -11.89
N SER A 238 3.04 -0.32 -12.31
CA SER A 238 2.60 0.91 -11.64
C SER A 238 1.11 1.18 -11.81
N VAL A 239 0.52 0.82 -12.96
CA VAL A 239 -0.93 0.86 -13.16
C VAL A 239 -1.63 -0.19 -12.28
N GLY A 240 -1.04 -1.39 -12.17
CA GLY A 240 -1.53 -2.42 -11.23
C GLY A 240 -1.59 -1.92 -9.78
N ARG A 241 -0.51 -1.30 -9.27
CA ARG A 241 -0.48 -0.70 -7.93
C ARG A 241 -1.49 0.44 -7.75
N LEU A 242 -1.74 1.21 -8.81
CA LEU A 242 -2.76 2.26 -8.79
C LEU A 242 -4.16 1.66 -8.62
N LEU A 243 -4.48 0.57 -9.34
CA LEU A 243 -5.75 -0.13 -9.20
C LEU A 243 -5.92 -0.76 -7.81
N GLU A 244 -4.86 -1.36 -7.26
CA GLU A 244 -4.87 -1.87 -5.87
C GLU A 244 -5.19 -0.76 -4.86
N ARG A 245 -4.58 0.43 -5.03
CA ARG A 245 -4.85 1.60 -4.18
C ARG A 245 -6.31 2.05 -4.29
N LEU A 246 -6.87 2.08 -5.50
CA LEU A 246 -8.29 2.41 -5.71
C LEU A 246 -9.20 1.38 -5.05
N ASP A 247 -8.94 0.08 -5.24
CA ASP A 247 -9.74 -1.01 -4.66
C ASP A 247 -9.76 -0.94 -3.13
N GLN A 248 -8.60 -0.75 -2.49
CA GLN A 248 -8.49 -0.59 -1.04
C GLN A 248 -9.26 0.63 -0.52
N THR A 249 -9.32 1.71 -1.31
CA THR A 249 -9.96 2.97 -0.90
C THR A 249 -11.45 3.03 -1.28
N GLN A 250 -11.94 2.12 -2.13
CA GLN A 250 -13.32 2.15 -2.62
C GLN A 250 -14.34 2.15 -1.49
N SER A 251 -14.12 1.32 -0.47
CA SER A 251 -15.05 1.21 0.66
C SER A 251 -15.14 2.51 1.46
N ASP A 252 -14.08 3.31 1.52
CA ASP A 252 -14.07 4.58 2.25
C ASP A 252 -14.71 5.68 1.42
N ALA A 253 -14.50 5.68 0.10
CA ALA A 253 -15.20 6.57 -0.81
C ALA A 253 -16.72 6.36 -0.79
N LEU A 254 -17.19 5.11 -0.69
CA LEU A 254 -18.63 4.83 -0.57
C LEU A 254 -19.22 5.39 0.73
N LYS A 255 -18.55 5.15 1.87
CA LYS A 255 -18.98 5.71 3.17
C LYS A 255 -18.93 7.24 3.16
N LEU A 256 -17.93 7.83 2.50
CA LEU A 256 -17.83 9.27 2.32
C LEU A 256 -18.99 9.84 1.49
N ILE A 257 -19.34 9.22 0.36
CA ILE A 257 -20.48 9.65 -0.46
C ILE A 257 -21.77 9.60 0.37
N GLU A 258 -21.99 8.54 1.13
CA GLU A 258 -23.16 8.42 2.01
C GLU A 258 -23.16 9.52 3.08
N GLY A 259 -22.02 9.76 3.74
CA GLY A 259 -21.85 10.85 4.70
C GLY A 259 -22.15 12.23 4.09
N LEU A 260 -21.57 12.54 2.93
CA LEU A 260 -21.82 13.78 2.18
C LEU A 260 -23.30 13.96 1.85
N LEU A 261 -23.98 12.91 1.38
CA LEU A 261 -25.41 12.93 1.08
C LEU A 261 -26.26 13.18 2.32
N ARG A 262 -25.99 12.46 3.41
CA ARG A 262 -26.68 12.65 4.70
C ARG A 262 -26.50 14.05 5.27
N ARG A 263 -25.42 14.73 4.89
CA ARG A 263 -25.07 16.09 5.33
C ARG A 263 -25.31 17.16 4.26
N HIS A 264 -26.16 16.87 3.27
CA HIS A 264 -26.60 17.79 2.23
C HIS A 264 -25.48 18.36 1.33
N MET A 265 -24.33 17.68 1.27
CA MET A 265 -23.17 18.02 0.44
C MET A 265 -23.19 17.25 -0.90
N LYS A 266 -24.33 17.36 -1.61
CA LYS A 266 -24.61 16.57 -2.82
C LYS A 266 -23.59 16.82 -3.94
N GLU A 267 -23.14 18.05 -4.11
CA GLU A 267 -22.18 18.42 -5.16
C GLU A 267 -20.83 17.72 -4.94
N GLN A 268 -20.31 17.75 -3.72
CA GLN A 268 -19.07 17.02 -3.38
C GLN A 268 -19.25 15.51 -3.57
N ALA A 269 -20.39 14.95 -3.17
CA ALA A 269 -20.69 13.52 -3.36
C ALA A 269 -20.69 13.16 -4.86
N TYR A 270 -21.33 13.98 -5.68
CA TYR A 270 -21.35 13.85 -7.14
C TYR A 270 -19.94 13.88 -7.72
N GLN A 271 -19.10 14.82 -7.29
CA GLN A 271 -17.72 14.95 -7.78
C GLN A 271 -16.88 13.71 -7.50
N ILE A 272 -16.96 13.13 -6.30
CA ILE A 272 -16.23 11.89 -5.97
C ILE A 272 -16.70 10.74 -6.88
N GLN A 273 -18.01 10.50 -6.96
CA GLN A 273 -18.55 9.42 -7.79
C GLN A 273 -18.17 9.60 -9.27
N LYS A 274 -18.39 10.80 -9.81
CA LYS A 274 -18.10 11.12 -11.21
C LYS A 274 -16.61 10.90 -11.52
N ASN A 275 -15.71 11.49 -10.74
CA ASN A 275 -14.28 11.39 -10.97
C ASN A 275 -13.78 9.94 -10.84
N TRP A 276 -14.35 9.18 -9.91
CA TRP A 276 -14.04 7.76 -9.77
C TRP A 276 -14.49 6.97 -10.99
N CYS A 277 -15.74 7.14 -11.44
CA CYS A 277 -16.26 6.44 -12.61
C CYS A 277 -15.48 6.80 -13.88
N GLU A 278 -15.23 8.08 -14.13
CA GLU A 278 -14.41 8.54 -15.26
C GLU A 278 -13.02 7.90 -15.25
N LEU A 279 -12.40 7.80 -14.07
CA LEU A 279 -11.08 7.17 -13.94
C LEU A 279 -11.14 5.66 -14.22
N ILE A 280 -12.15 4.97 -13.70
CA ILE A 280 -12.34 3.53 -13.97
C ILE A 280 -12.60 3.27 -15.45
N ASP A 281 -13.46 4.07 -16.08
CA ASP A 281 -13.75 3.97 -17.52
C ASP A 281 -12.48 4.23 -18.34
N PHE A 282 -11.73 5.29 -18.02
CA PHE A 282 -10.45 5.58 -18.66
C PHE A 282 -9.44 4.43 -18.52
N ILE A 283 -9.37 3.78 -17.35
CA ILE A 283 -8.49 2.62 -17.16
C ILE A 283 -8.99 1.43 -18.00
N LYS A 284 -10.29 1.12 -17.96
CA LYS A 284 -10.88 0.01 -18.75
C LYS A 284 -10.62 0.16 -20.24
N GLU A 285 -10.77 1.36 -20.78
CA GLU A 285 -10.54 1.64 -22.21
C GLU A 285 -9.08 1.40 -22.62
N ASN A 286 -8.12 1.59 -21.72
CA ASN A 286 -6.69 1.55 -22.03
C ASN A 286 -5.98 0.32 -21.43
N ILE A 287 -6.64 -0.52 -20.62
CA ILE A 287 -5.98 -1.61 -19.89
C ILE A 287 -5.39 -2.66 -20.84
N ASP A 288 -6.08 -2.95 -21.94
CA ASP A 288 -5.62 -3.89 -22.96
C ASP A 288 -4.38 -3.38 -23.67
N GLU A 289 -4.33 -2.08 -23.98
CA GLU A 289 -3.14 -1.44 -24.52
C GLU A 289 -2.01 -1.53 -23.50
N ILE A 290 -2.25 -1.14 -22.24
CA ILE A 290 -1.21 -1.07 -21.21
C ILE A 290 -0.52 -2.43 -21.05
N HIS A 291 -1.29 -3.50 -20.91
CA HIS A 291 -0.75 -4.84 -20.66
C HIS A 291 -0.19 -5.54 -21.90
N ASN A 292 -0.29 -4.96 -23.09
CA ASN A 292 0.26 -5.52 -24.31
C ASN A 292 1.78 -5.31 -24.42
N MET A 293 2.54 -6.04 -23.60
CA MET A 293 4.00 -6.05 -23.59
C MET A 293 4.53 -7.10 -24.58
N SER A 294 5.44 -6.71 -25.47
CA SER A 294 5.99 -7.60 -26.49
C SER A 294 6.90 -8.70 -25.88
N GLU A 295 7.06 -9.83 -26.57
CA GLU A 295 7.97 -10.88 -26.10
C GLU A 295 9.41 -10.38 -25.97
N LYS A 296 9.85 -9.54 -26.90
CA LYS A 296 11.18 -8.92 -26.89
C LYS A 296 11.41 -8.05 -25.65
N ASP A 297 10.36 -7.38 -25.17
CA ASP A 297 10.41 -6.60 -23.93
C ASP A 297 10.42 -7.45 -22.66
N ARG A 298 10.07 -8.74 -22.79
CA ARG A 298 10.18 -9.72 -21.71
C ARG A 298 11.52 -10.44 -21.68
N GLU A 299 12.33 -10.33 -22.75
CA GLU A 299 13.65 -10.97 -22.79
C GLU A 299 14.56 -10.41 -21.70
N ARG A 300 15.18 -11.32 -20.96
CA ARG A 300 16.21 -11.05 -19.97
C ARG A 300 17.36 -12.02 -20.21
N ILE A 301 18.55 -11.62 -19.77
CA ILE A 301 19.75 -12.43 -19.88
C ILE A 301 20.11 -12.91 -18.47
N ASP A 302 20.29 -14.22 -18.30
CA ASP A 302 20.71 -14.79 -17.02
C ASP A 302 22.23 -14.66 -16.81
N ASP A 303 22.74 -15.11 -15.65
CA ASP A 303 24.19 -15.08 -15.34
C ASP A 303 25.03 -15.96 -16.29
N ASN A 304 24.41 -16.89 -17.04
CA ASN A 304 25.07 -17.76 -18.02
C ASN A 304 25.07 -17.16 -19.44
N GLY A 305 24.39 -16.04 -19.66
CA GLY A 305 24.19 -15.44 -20.98
C GLY A 305 23.03 -16.03 -21.76
N GLU A 306 22.21 -16.89 -21.15
CA GLU A 306 21.02 -17.46 -21.76
C GLU A 306 19.84 -16.48 -21.68
N ILE A 307 19.11 -16.39 -22.79
CA ILE A 307 17.92 -15.55 -22.87
C ILE A 307 16.73 -16.31 -22.29
N TYR A 308 16.04 -15.70 -21.33
CA TYR A 308 14.77 -16.19 -20.81
C TYR A 308 13.72 -15.08 -20.86
N LEU A 309 12.45 -15.46 -20.90
CA LEU A 309 11.33 -14.53 -20.85
C LEU A 309 10.83 -14.40 -19.42
N ILE A 310 10.58 -13.17 -18.97
CA ILE A 310 9.78 -12.96 -17.75
C ILE A 310 8.32 -13.31 -18.02
N ASP A 311 7.62 -13.69 -16.96
CA ASP A 311 6.19 -13.96 -17.02
C ASP A 311 5.41 -12.74 -17.52
N GLU A 312 4.29 -13.02 -18.21
CA GLU A 312 3.32 -12.00 -18.55
C GLU A 312 2.78 -11.33 -17.29
N ILE A 313 2.69 -10.00 -17.33
CA ILE A 313 2.04 -9.27 -16.25
C ILE A 313 0.54 -9.45 -16.44
N PRO A 314 -0.15 -10.18 -15.55
CA PRO A 314 -1.56 -10.48 -15.72
C PRO A 314 -2.35 -9.19 -15.75
N LYS A 315 -3.38 -9.16 -16.60
CA LYS A 315 -4.32 -8.03 -16.65
C LYS A 315 -5.10 -7.98 -15.34
N PRO A 316 -5.07 -6.87 -14.59
CA PRO A 316 -5.84 -6.73 -13.38
C PRO A 316 -7.32 -6.65 -13.73
N LYS A 317 -8.17 -7.18 -12.86
CA LYS A 317 -9.61 -6.99 -12.96
C LYS A 317 -9.95 -5.56 -12.55
N VAL A 318 -10.49 -4.78 -13.47
CA VAL A 318 -10.95 -3.41 -13.18
C VAL A 318 -12.41 -3.48 -12.72
N SER A 319 -12.61 -3.46 -11.40
CA SER A 319 -13.93 -3.46 -10.78
C SER A 319 -14.68 -2.16 -11.03
N GLU A 320 -16.00 -2.25 -11.20
CA GLU A 320 -16.85 -1.07 -11.28
C GLU A 320 -16.99 -0.39 -9.93
N PHE A 321 -17.18 0.92 -9.97
CA PHE A 321 -17.52 1.69 -8.78
C PHE A 321 -19.04 1.62 -8.55
N PRO A 322 -19.50 1.16 -7.37
CA PRO A 322 -20.92 1.18 -7.03
C PRO A 322 -21.47 2.61 -7.03
N LYS A 323 -22.51 2.86 -7.83
CA LYS A 323 -23.10 4.19 -7.99
C LYS A 323 -24.30 4.39 -7.06
N PHE A 324 -24.40 5.58 -6.48
CA PHE A 324 -25.58 6.07 -5.81
C PHE A 324 -26.46 6.78 -6.84
N ASN A 325 -27.60 6.17 -7.20
CA ASN A 325 -28.51 6.69 -8.22
C ASN A 325 -29.05 8.10 -7.93
N ILE A 326 -29.08 8.52 -6.66
CA ILE A 326 -29.49 9.89 -6.26
C ILE A 326 -28.58 10.98 -6.83
N LEU A 327 -27.36 10.61 -7.24
CA LEU A 327 -26.38 11.52 -7.84
C LEU A 327 -26.55 11.67 -9.36
N ASP A 328 -27.41 10.88 -9.99
CA ASP A 328 -27.72 10.99 -11.43
C ASP A 328 -28.90 11.95 -11.72
N TYR A 329 -29.58 12.45 -10.69
CA TYR A 329 -30.71 13.39 -10.73
C TYR A 329 -30.40 14.68 -9.97
#